data_AF-A0A1S2LFH1-F1
#
_entry.id   AF-A0A1S2LFH1-F1
#
_cell.length_a   1.000
_cell.length_b   1.000
_cell.length_c   1.000
_cell.angle_alpha   90.00
_cell.angle_beta   90.00
_cell.angle_gamma   90.00
#
_symmetry.space_group_name_H-M   'P 1'
#
loop_
_entity.id
_entity.type
_entity.pdbx_description
1 polymer ?
#
loop_
_entity_poly.entity_id
_entity_poly.type
_entity_poly.pdbx_seq_one_letter_code
_entity_poly.pdbx_strand_id
1 'polypeptide(L)'
;MAQKKNIIIILLLLFGFISLYFNIHLFNENKSIKSMVGRDYFNQHAEANSIVNVVVFEKKVSELLDGDVKSYDVYRTRVNSVVSNIKGSVGGYYNRIALSLDEIASLYEKGDIKAIEVKAEYTKSKIIVMNEIYSKMEETLGLEDVKWYGELTNSNSEINNFINDKFEFFNK
;
A
#
# COMPACT_ATOMS: atom_id res chain seq x y z
N MET A 1 -21.95 -30.89 -53.31
CA MET A 1 -20.73 -30.29 -52.67
C MET A 1 -20.93 -28.84 -52.21
N ALA A 2 -21.75 -28.01 -52.87
CA ALA A 2 -21.95 -26.60 -52.50
C ALA A 2 -22.57 -26.38 -51.08
N GLN A 3 -23.59 -27.16 -50.69
CA GLN A 3 -24.20 -27.07 -49.35
C GLN A 3 -23.23 -27.37 -48.19
N LYS A 4 -22.36 -28.38 -48.34
CA LYS A 4 -21.34 -28.70 -47.31
C LYS A 4 -20.33 -27.57 -47.14
N LYS A 5 -19.91 -26.90 -48.22
CA LYS A 5 -19.01 -25.73 -48.16
C LYS A 5 -19.66 -24.54 -47.43
N ASN A 6 -20.95 -24.29 -47.67
CA ASN A 6 -21.67 -23.22 -46.97
C ASN A 6 -21.82 -23.49 -45.47
N ILE A 7 -22.08 -24.74 -45.07
CA ILE A 7 -22.14 -25.14 -43.65
C ILE A 7 -20.78 -24.96 -42.98
N ILE A 8 -19.68 -25.35 -43.64
CA ILE A 8 -18.33 -25.16 -43.10
C ILE A 8 -18.00 -23.67 -42.91
N ILE A 9 -18.36 -22.81 -43.87
CA ILE A 9 -18.15 -21.35 -43.74
C ILE A 9 -18.97 -20.78 -42.58
N ILE A 10 -20.23 -21.18 -42.44
CA ILE A 10 -21.09 -20.75 -41.32
C ILE A 10 -20.49 -21.20 -39.98
N LEU A 11 -20.00 -22.44 -39.88
CA LEU A 11 -19.34 -22.95 -38.67
C LEU A 11 -18.04 -22.18 -38.35
N LEU A 12 -17.25 -21.84 -39.36
CA LEU A 12 -16.04 -21.03 -39.18
C LEU A 12 -16.36 -19.61 -38.71
N LEU A 13 -17.41 -18.99 -39.25
CA LEU A 13 -17.87 -17.68 -38.79
C LEU A 13 -18.36 -17.74 -37.34
N LEU A 14 -19.18 -18.74 -36.99
CA LEU A 14 -19.63 -18.99 -35.61
C LEU A 14 -18.46 -19.18 -34.65
N PHE A 15 -17.46 -19.97 -35.04
CA PHE A 15 -16.25 -20.17 -34.24
C PHE A 15 -15.47 -18.86 -34.07
N GLY A 16 -15.38 -18.05 -35.14
CA GLY A 16 -14.79 -16.71 -35.09
C GLY A 16 -15.51 -15.77 -34.12
N PHE A 17 -16.85 -15.72 -34.17
CA PHE A 17 -17.65 -14.90 -33.25
C PHE A 17 -17.50 -15.34 -31.79
N ILE A 18 -17.52 -16.65 -31.53
CA ILE A 18 -17.34 -17.20 -30.19
C ILE A 18 -15.94 -16.86 -29.66
N SER A 19 -14.89 -17.04 -30.48
CA SER A 19 -13.52 -16.68 -30.10
C SER A 19 -13.38 -15.18 -29.80
N LEU A 20 -13.97 -14.32 -30.63
CA LEU A 20 -13.96 -12.87 -30.40
C LEU A 20 -14.67 -12.51 -29.09
N TYR A 21 -15.84 -13.10 -28.84
CA TYR A 21 -16.60 -12.90 -27.61
C TYR A 21 -15.80 -13.33 -26.37
N PHE A 22 -15.18 -14.51 -26.38
CA PHE A 22 -14.35 -14.98 -25.28
C PHE A 22 -13.16 -14.04 -25.03
N ASN A 23 -12.49 -13.56 -26.08
CA ASN A 23 -11.39 -12.61 -25.92
C ASN A 23 -11.86 -11.28 -25.30
N ILE A 24 -13.01 -10.75 -25.73
CA ILE A 24 -13.59 -9.53 -25.15
C ILE A 24 -13.97 -9.75 -23.68
N HIS A 25 -14.58 -10.88 -23.35
CA HIS A 25 -14.96 -11.23 -21.99
C HIS A 25 -13.72 -11.32 -21.07
N LEU A 26 -12.69 -12.07 -21.49
CA LEU A 26 -11.42 -12.18 -20.76
C LEU A 26 -10.71 -10.83 -20.60
N PHE A 27 -10.76 -9.97 -21.61
CA PHE A 27 -10.20 -8.62 -21.52
C PHE A 27 -10.91 -7.79 -20.45
N ASN A 28 -12.25 -7.84 -20.41
CA ASN A 28 -13.05 -7.11 -19.42
C ASN A 28 -12.86 -7.64 -18.00
N GLU A 29 -12.81 -8.96 -17.81
CA GLU A 29 -12.53 -9.57 -16.50
C GLU A 29 -11.17 -9.15 -15.98
N ASN A 30 -10.12 -9.22 -16.82
CA ASN A 30 -8.80 -8.75 -16.46
C ASN A 30 -8.78 -7.27 -16.07
N LYS A 31 -9.49 -6.41 -16.82
CA LYS A 31 -9.60 -4.98 -16.49
C LYS A 31 -10.30 -4.78 -15.14
N SER A 32 -11.36 -5.54 -14.86
CA SER A 32 -12.08 -5.49 -13.59
C SER A 32 -11.20 -5.90 -12.40
N ILE A 33 -10.46 -7.01 -12.53
CA ILE A 33 -9.52 -7.47 -11.49
C ILE A 33 -8.44 -6.41 -11.22
N LYS A 34 -7.84 -5.85 -12.28
CA LYS A 34 -6.82 -4.79 -12.12
C LYS A 34 -7.38 -3.56 -11.41
N SER A 35 -8.60 -3.15 -11.74
CA SER A 35 -9.26 -2.03 -11.07
C SER A 35 -9.51 -2.32 -9.59
N MET A 36 -10.00 -3.52 -9.27
CA MET A 36 -10.27 -3.92 -7.89
C MET A 36 -8.97 -3.92 -7.05
N VAL A 37 -7.92 -4.57 -7.56
CA VAL A 37 -6.62 -4.62 -6.86
C VAL A 37 -6.02 -3.22 -6.71
N GLY A 38 -6.11 -2.38 -7.74
CA GLY A 38 -5.64 -1.00 -7.68
C GLY A 38 -6.37 -0.15 -6.64
N ARG A 39 -7.69 -0.31 -6.55
CA ARG A 39 -8.50 0.33 -5.51
C ARG A 39 -8.13 -0.14 -4.11
N ASP A 40 -7.91 -1.45 -3.95
CA ASP A 40 -7.49 -2.01 -2.65
C ASP A 40 -6.15 -1.41 -2.20
N TYR A 41 -5.18 -1.29 -3.12
CA TYR A 41 -3.91 -0.61 -2.82
C TYR A 41 -4.12 0.84 -2.40
N PHE A 42 -4.89 1.61 -3.17
CA PHE A 42 -5.19 2.99 -2.83
C PHE A 42 -5.80 3.11 -1.43
N ASN A 43 -6.84 2.32 -1.13
CA ASN A 43 -7.54 2.35 0.15
C ASN A 43 -6.63 1.98 1.33
N GLN A 44 -5.83 0.92 1.18
CA GLN A 44 -4.90 0.47 2.23
C GLN A 44 -3.85 1.55 2.55
N HIS A 45 -3.30 2.19 1.52
CA HIS A 45 -2.33 3.26 1.69
C HIS A 45 -2.96 4.51 2.29
N ALA A 46 -4.16 4.89 1.83
CA ALA A 46 -4.90 6.03 2.37
C ALA A 46 -5.23 5.83 3.86
N GLU A 47 -5.70 4.64 4.24
CA GLU A 47 -5.98 4.29 5.63
C GLU A 47 -4.69 4.34 6.47
N ALA A 48 -3.61 3.72 6.01
CA ALA A 48 -2.33 3.71 6.70
C ALA A 48 -1.78 5.13 6.89
N ASN A 49 -1.85 5.97 5.86
CA ASN A 49 -1.41 7.37 5.93
C ASN A 49 -2.24 8.20 6.92
N SER A 50 -3.54 7.90 7.06
CA SER A 50 -4.44 8.62 7.99
C SER A 50 -4.11 8.37 9.47
N ILE A 51 -3.55 7.20 9.79
CA ILE A 51 -3.18 6.83 11.16
C ILE A 51 -1.68 7.03 11.42
N VAL A 52 -0.83 6.79 10.41
CA VAL A 52 0.61 6.99 10.45
C VAL A 52 0.91 8.39 9.94
N ASN A 53 0.42 9.39 10.68
CA ASN A 53 0.69 10.80 10.45
C ASN A 53 1.50 11.36 11.62
N VAL A 54 2.42 12.28 11.32
CA VAL A 54 3.31 12.93 12.30
C VAL A 54 2.56 13.46 13.51
N VAL A 55 1.49 14.24 13.31
CA VAL A 55 0.75 14.89 14.40
C VAL A 55 0.09 13.86 15.33
N VAL A 56 -0.50 12.81 14.74
CA VAL A 56 -1.12 11.72 15.50
C VAL A 56 -0.07 10.96 16.29
N PHE A 57 1.05 10.63 15.65
CA PHE A 57 2.17 9.93 16.28
C PHE A 57 2.75 10.72 17.45
N GLU A 58 3.12 11.98 17.26
CA GLU A 58 3.69 12.84 18.30
C GLU A 58 2.75 12.97 19.50
N LYS A 59 1.46 13.19 19.23
CA LYS A 59 0.44 13.23 20.28
C LYS A 59 0.42 11.93 21.08
N LYS A 60 0.48 10.77 20.41
CA LYS A 60 0.43 9.47 21.09
C LYS A 60 1.68 9.19 21.91
N VAL A 61 2.85 9.58 21.44
CA VAL A 61 4.09 9.47 22.21
C VAL A 61 4.05 10.40 23.44
N SER A 62 3.55 11.63 23.31
CA SER A 62 3.38 12.53 24.45
C SER A 62 2.43 11.92 25.49
N GLU A 63 1.26 11.43 25.06
CA GLU A 63 0.29 10.78 25.95
C GLU A 63 0.91 9.59 26.70
N LEU A 64 1.76 8.80 26.04
CA LEU A 64 2.51 7.71 26.69
C LEU A 64 3.46 8.23 27.77
N LEU A 65 4.23 9.28 27.47
CA LEU A 65 5.17 9.89 28.43
C LEU A 65 4.44 10.52 29.63
N ASP A 66 3.21 10.99 29.43
CA ASP A 66 2.33 11.51 30.48
C ASP A 66 1.64 10.39 31.30
N GLY A 67 1.84 9.12 30.94
CA GLY A 67 1.32 7.95 31.64
C GLY A 67 0.04 7.35 31.07
N ASP A 68 -0.49 7.85 29.95
CA ASP A 68 -1.63 7.25 29.25
C ASP A 68 -1.18 6.12 28.30
N VAL A 69 -0.74 5.02 28.92
CA VAL A 69 -0.29 3.81 28.22
C VAL A 69 -1.41 3.21 27.35
N LYS A 70 -2.66 3.26 27.83
CA LYS A 70 -3.80 2.66 27.15
C LYS A 70 -4.07 3.32 25.80
N SER A 71 -4.02 4.65 25.75
CA SER A 71 -4.20 5.40 24.51
C SER A 71 -3.13 5.05 23.47
N TYR A 72 -1.87 4.92 23.90
CA TYR A 72 -0.76 4.50 23.04
C TYR A 72 -0.93 3.06 22.54
N ASP A 73 -1.30 2.12 23.42
CA ASP A 73 -1.51 0.72 23.06
C ASP A 73 -2.61 0.54 22.01
N VAL A 74 -3.72 1.27 22.15
CA VAL A 74 -4.81 1.27 21.15
C VAL A 74 -4.30 1.77 19.80
N TYR A 75 -3.50 2.85 19.80
CA TYR A 75 -2.89 3.39 18.59
C TYR A 75 -1.93 2.39 17.94
N ARG A 76 -0.98 1.84 18.71
CA ARG A 76 -0.01 0.83 18.26
C ARG A 76 -0.72 -0.39 17.66
N THR A 77 -1.75 -0.89 18.32
CA THR A 77 -2.54 -2.04 17.84
C THR A 77 -3.23 -1.73 16.52
N ARG A 78 -3.80 -0.52 16.39
CA ARG A 78 -4.44 -0.07 15.14
C ARG A 78 -3.43 0.04 14.00
N VAL A 79 -2.26 0.62 14.25
CA VAL A 79 -1.18 0.69 13.25
C VAL A 79 -0.78 -0.71 12.82
N ASN A 80 -0.48 -1.61 13.76
CA ASN A 80 -0.14 -3.00 13.46
C ASN A 80 -1.19 -3.71 12.59
N SER A 81 -2.48 -3.53 12.91
CA SER A 81 -3.59 -4.10 12.15
C SER A 81 -3.61 -3.62 10.71
N VAL A 82 -3.58 -2.31 10.48
CA VAL A 82 -3.63 -1.74 9.12
C VAL A 82 -2.41 -2.12 8.31
N VAL A 83 -1.22 -2.01 8.92
CA VAL A 83 0.05 -2.32 8.27
C VAL A 83 0.14 -3.78 7.84
N SER A 84 -0.41 -4.71 8.61
CA SER A 84 -0.40 -6.14 8.27
C SER A 84 -1.13 -6.48 6.95
N ASN A 85 -2.01 -5.58 6.49
CA ASN A 85 -2.78 -5.77 5.26
C ASN A 85 -2.12 -5.17 4.02
N ILE A 86 -1.09 -4.33 4.18
CA ILE A 86 -0.43 -3.63 3.08
C ILE A 86 0.58 -4.57 2.43
N LYS A 87 0.41 -4.83 1.12
CA LYS A 87 1.28 -5.73 0.36
C LYS A 87 2.45 -4.97 -0.30
N GLY A 88 3.45 -5.72 -0.77
CA GLY A 88 4.56 -5.20 -1.56
C GLY A 88 5.65 -4.52 -0.73
N SER A 89 6.58 -3.85 -1.43
CA SER A 89 7.73 -3.17 -0.83
C SER A 89 7.31 -2.11 0.18
N VAL A 90 6.29 -1.30 -0.14
CA VAL A 90 5.78 -0.23 0.73
C VAL A 90 5.21 -0.79 2.05
N GLY A 91 4.54 -1.94 2.01
CA GLY A 91 4.09 -2.64 3.22
C GLY A 91 5.23 -2.99 4.17
N GLY A 92 6.40 -3.36 3.63
CA GLY A 92 7.62 -3.59 4.41
C GLY A 92 8.09 -2.35 5.19
N TYR A 93 7.88 -1.15 4.65
CA TYR A 93 8.26 0.10 5.33
C TYR A 93 7.29 0.50 6.42
N TYR A 94 5.99 0.37 6.17
CA TYR A 94 4.98 0.50 7.21
C TYR A 94 5.24 -0.47 8.37
N ASN A 95 5.68 -1.70 8.09
CA ASN A 95 6.04 -2.67 9.12
C ASN A 95 7.22 -2.21 9.99
N ARG A 96 8.19 -1.47 9.44
CA ARG A 96 9.28 -0.88 10.22
C ARG A 96 8.81 0.23 11.17
N ILE A 97 7.72 0.92 10.84
CA ILE A 97 7.08 1.89 11.74
C ILE A 97 6.39 1.14 12.88
N ALA A 98 5.58 0.13 12.56
CA ALA A 98 4.94 -0.75 13.54
C ALA A 98 5.94 -1.32 14.56
N LEU A 99 7.05 -1.91 14.09
CA LEU A 99 8.13 -2.40 14.95
C LEU A 99 8.72 -1.30 15.85
N SER A 100 8.85 -0.07 15.33
CA SER A 100 9.38 1.03 16.13
C SER A 100 8.41 1.44 17.24
N LEU A 101 7.10 1.29 17.05
CA LEU A 101 6.09 1.53 18.09
C LEU A 101 6.14 0.47 19.19
N ASP A 102 6.34 -0.80 18.82
CA ASP A 102 6.53 -1.89 19.79
C ASP A 102 7.81 -1.67 20.63
N GLU A 103 8.89 -1.21 20.00
CA GLU A 103 10.13 -0.85 20.70
C GLU A 103 9.93 0.32 21.68
N ILE A 104 9.21 1.38 21.28
CA ILE A 104 8.91 2.52 22.16
C ILE A 104 8.16 2.06 23.42
N ALA A 105 7.18 1.18 23.26
CA ALA A 105 6.46 0.61 24.41
C ALA A 105 7.38 -0.21 25.32
N SER A 106 8.26 -1.04 24.75
CA SER A 106 9.23 -1.81 25.55
C SER A 106 10.23 -0.90 26.30
N LEU A 107 10.65 0.22 25.69
CA LEU A 107 11.51 1.20 26.35
C LEU A 107 10.79 1.91 27.50
N TYR A 108 9.49 2.19 27.34
CA TYR A 108 8.65 2.74 28.40
C TYR A 108 8.54 1.79 29.59
N GLU A 109 8.28 0.50 29.37
CA GLU A 109 8.23 -0.52 30.43
C GLU A 109 9.55 -0.64 31.20
N LYS A 110 10.68 -0.35 30.54
CA LYS A 110 12.03 -0.32 31.15
C LYS A 110 12.37 1.00 31.85
N GLY A 111 11.52 2.02 31.71
CA GLY A 111 11.75 3.35 32.29
C GLY A 111 12.83 4.17 31.60
N ASP A 112 13.22 3.83 30.36
CA ASP A 112 14.29 4.54 29.64
C ASP A 112 13.73 5.67 28.76
N ILE A 113 13.37 6.78 29.40
CA ILE A 113 12.74 7.94 28.74
C ILE A 113 13.63 8.53 27.64
N LYS A 114 14.94 8.61 27.86
CA LYS A 114 15.88 9.16 26.86
C LYS A 114 15.91 8.30 25.59
N ALA A 115 15.89 6.97 25.75
CA ALA A 115 15.83 6.08 24.59
C ALA A 115 14.50 6.20 23.84
N ILE A 116 13.38 6.46 24.55
CA ILE A 116 12.08 6.73 23.90
C ILE A 116 12.16 7.97 23.02
N GLU A 117 12.70 9.08 23.52
CA GLU A 117 12.83 10.33 22.76
C GLU A 117 13.65 10.13 21.47
N VAL A 118 14.79 9.45 21.57
CA VAL A 118 15.64 9.13 20.41
C VAL A 118 14.89 8.24 19.42
N LYS A 119 14.20 7.20 19.89
CA LYS A 119 13.43 6.29 19.04
C LYS A 119 12.23 6.99 18.41
N ALA A 120 11.60 7.92 19.13
CA ALA A 120 10.46 8.68 18.65
C ALA A 120 10.86 9.61 17.50
N GLU A 121 11.98 10.34 17.61
CA GLU A 121 12.50 11.19 16.53
C GLU A 121 12.92 10.39 15.29
N TYR A 122 13.55 9.23 15.50
CA TYR A 122 13.86 8.32 14.39
C TYR A 122 12.58 7.80 13.70
N THR A 123 11.55 7.46 14.49
CA THR A 123 10.26 6.98 13.97
C THR A 123 9.51 8.09 13.23
N LYS A 124 9.51 9.31 13.76
CA LYS A 124 8.93 10.50 13.13
C LYS A 124 9.54 10.74 11.74
N SER A 125 10.86 10.62 11.61
CA SER A 125 11.54 10.77 10.33
C SER A 125 11.06 9.73 9.30
N LYS A 126 10.83 8.48 9.70
CA LYS A 126 10.23 7.46 8.82
C LYS A 126 8.80 7.81 8.42
N ILE A 127 8.00 8.32 9.35
CA ILE A 127 6.62 8.71 9.11
C ILE A 127 6.57 9.83 8.06
N ILE A 128 7.40 10.87 8.20
CA ILE A 128 7.50 11.98 7.24
C ILE A 128 7.74 11.44 5.81
N VAL A 129 8.67 10.50 5.66
CA VAL A 129 9.01 9.91 4.36
C VAL A 129 7.86 9.11 3.78
N MET A 130 7.16 8.34 4.63
CA MET A 130 5.96 7.63 4.21
C MET A 130 4.86 8.59 3.75
N ASN A 131 4.66 9.70 4.48
CA ASN A 131 3.70 10.73 4.08
C ASN A 131 4.12 11.40 2.75
N GLU A 132 5.41 11.66 2.53
CA GLU A 132 5.94 12.18 1.26
C GLU A 132 5.70 11.22 0.09
N ILE A 133 6.01 9.93 0.28
CA ILE A 133 5.79 8.89 -0.72
C ILE A 133 4.31 8.79 -1.08
N TYR A 134 3.44 8.71 -0.07
CA TYR A 134 2.01 8.66 -0.29
C TYR A 134 1.52 9.88 -1.07
N SER A 135 1.94 11.08 -0.67
CA SER A 135 1.56 12.33 -1.36
C SER A 135 2.02 12.32 -2.81
N LYS A 136 3.23 11.81 -3.10
CA LYS A 136 3.73 11.72 -4.48
C LYS A 136 2.94 10.71 -5.31
N MET A 137 2.58 9.58 -4.73
CA MET A 137 1.74 8.57 -5.38
C MET A 137 0.36 9.14 -5.70
N GLU A 138 -0.27 9.81 -4.75
CA GLU A 138 -1.58 10.45 -4.93
C GLU A 138 -1.53 11.54 -6.00
N GLU A 139 -0.50 12.40 -5.99
CA GLU A 139 -0.28 13.43 -7.02
C GLU A 139 -0.14 12.83 -8.42
N THR A 140 0.62 11.75 -8.56
CA THR A 140 1.00 11.18 -9.86
C THR A 140 -0.09 10.27 -10.43
N LEU A 141 -0.75 9.50 -9.57
CA LEU A 141 -1.73 8.47 -9.96
C LEU A 141 -3.18 8.94 -9.82
N GLY A 142 -3.43 9.98 -9.02
CA GLY A 142 -4.77 10.42 -8.67
C GLY A 142 -5.57 9.28 -8.04
N LEU A 143 -6.86 9.22 -8.39
CA LEU A 143 -7.79 8.17 -7.95
C LEU A 143 -8.00 7.09 -9.02
N GLU A 144 -7.10 7.00 -10.00
CA GLU A 144 -7.25 6.06 -11.11
C GLU A 144 -6.78 4.65 -10.73
N ASP A 145 -7.72 3.80 -10.31
CA ASP A 145 -7.49 2.41 -9.87
C ASP A 145 -6.47 1.65 -10.75
N VAL A 146 -6.58 1.72 -12.08
CA VAL A 146 -5.72 0.96 -12.99
C VAL A 146 -4.26 1.46 -12.95
N LYS A 147 -4.02 2.76 -12.71
CA LYS A 147 -2.67 3.31 -12.57
C LYS A 147 -2.01 2.83 -11.28
N TRP A 148 -2.76 2.81 -10.16
CA TRP A 148 -2.29 2.24 -8.89
C TRP A 148 -1.84 0.79 -9.05
N TYR A 149 -2.65 -0.04 -9.73
CA TYR A 149 -2.25 -1.41 -10.04
C TYR A 149 -0.99 -1.45 -10.92
N GLY A 150 -0.95 -0.68 -12.01
CA GLY A 150 0.13 -0.71 -12.99
C GLY A 150 1.48 -0.30 -12.43
N GLU A 151 1.53 0.77 -11.65
CA GLU A 151 2.77 1.26 -11.05
C GLU A 151 3.27 0.32 -9.94
N LEU A 152 2.39 -0.09 -9.01
CA LEU A 152 2.81 -0.90 -7.87
C LEU A 152 3.17 -2.35 -8.22
N THR A 153 2.69 -2.87 -9.36
CA THR A 153 3.07 -4.20 -9.85
C THR A 153 4.27 -4.19 -10.80
N ASN A 154 4.72 -3.02 -11.25
CA ASN A 154 5.85 -2.87 -12.16
C ASN A 154 7.10 -2.41 -11.40
N SER A 155 8.05 -3.32 -11.14
CA SER A 155 9.29 -3.00 -10.42
C SER A 155 10.17 -1.94 -11.09
N ASN A 156 9.95 -1.65 -12.38
CA ASN A 156 10.72 -0.67 -13.14
C ASN A 156 9.98 0.67 -13.30
N SER A 157 8.85 0.86 -12.62
CA SER A 157 8.06 2.08 -12.73
C SER A 157 8.77 3.26 -12.07
N GLU A 158 8.51 4.48 -12.56
CA GLU A 158 9.10 5.71 -12.00
C GLU A 158 8.75 5.86 -10.51
N ILE A 159 7.51 5.56 -10.14
CA ILE A 159 7.07 5.61 -8.75
C ILE A 159 7.79 4.56 -7.91
N ASN A 160 7.93 3.32 -8.39
CA ASN A 160 8.66 2.30 -7.65
C ASN A 160 10.14 2.66 -7.48
N ASN A 161 10.77 3.25 -8.48
CA ASN A 161 12.14 3.76 -8.37
C ASN A 161 12.23 4.90 -7.34
N PHE A 162 11.34 5.89 -7.41
CA PHE A 162 11.27 6.98 -6.43
C PHE A 162 11.10 6.48 -4.99
N ILE A 163 10.20 5.51 -4.81
CA ILE A 163 9.95 4.85 -3.52
C ILE A 163 11.23 4.18 -3.02
N ASN A 164 11.87 3.37 -3.86
CA ASN A 164 13.11 2.69 -3.50
C ASN A 164 14.24 3.67 -3.16
N ASP A 165 14.44 4.72 -3.95
CA ASP A 165 15.46 5.75 -3.72
C ASP A 165 15.26 6.46 -2.38
N LYS A 166 14.01 6.88 -2.10
CA LYS A 166 13.66 7.51 -0.83
C LYS A 166 13.97 6.61 0.35
N PHE A 167 13.80 5.31 0.19
CA PHE A 167 14.02 4.36 1.26
C PHE A 167 15.47 3.89 1.42
N GLU A 168 16.24 3.77 0.34
CA GLU A 168 17.68 3.47 0.41
C GLU A 168 18.44 4.52 1.21
N PHE A 169 17.99 5.78 1.14
CA PHE A 169 18.56 6.88 1.92
C PHE A 169 18.50 6.64 3.44
N PHE A 170 17.50 5.92 3.97
CA PHE A 170 17.33 5.66 5.41
C PHE A 170 18.03 4.39 5.91
N ASN A 171 18.57 3.57 5.00
CA ASN A 171 19.32 2.36 5.35
C ASN A 171 20.84 2.57 5.29
N LYS A 172 21.30 3.76 4.93
CA LYS A 172 22.72 4.19 4.93
C LYS A 172 23.03 4.98 6.19
#